data_AF-A0A1Y1K5E2-F1
#
_entry.id   AF-A0A1Y1K5E2-F1
#
_cell.length_a   1.000
_cell.length_b   1.000
_cell.length_c   1.000
_cell.angle_alpha   90.00
_cell.angle_beta   90.00
_cell.angle_gamma   90.00
#
_symmetry.space_group_name_H-M   'P 1'
#
loop_
_entity.id
_entity.type
_entity.pdbx_description
1 polymer ?
#
loop_
_entity_poly.entity_id
_entity_poly.type
_entity_poly.pdbx_seq_one_letter_code
_entity_poly.pdbx_strand_id
1 'polypeptide(L)'
;MFRINKIDRELRWSKHLQNVVTKCRKSLNVIRVLAHHMWEAHPKTLLDVYKALILSRIDYGCCAYLTCDNSAMLGNLDKIQNLAIRYSLGAFPTSPVAALHVEANILPLALRRKQAAVNYYQFRVDD
;
A
#
# COMPACT_ATOMS: atom_id res chain seq x y z
N MET A 1 1.81 19.63 -16.23
CA MET A 1 2.18 20.52 -15.12
C MET A 1 2.53 19.67 -13.89
N PHE A 2 3.82 19.35 -13.68
CA PHE A 2 4.26 18.57 -12.52
C PHE A 2 4.31 19.47 -11.28
N ARG A 3 3.36 19.28 -10.36
CA ARG A 3 3.33 20.01 -9.07
C ARG A 3 4.34 19.35 -8.12
N ILE A 4 5.54 19.92 -8.03
CA ILE A 4 6.60 19.49 -7.12
C ILE A 4 6.11 19.77 -5.68
N ASN A 5 5.98 18.74 -4.86
CA ASN A 5 5.56 18.91 -3.46
C ASN A 5 6.73 19.46 -2.66
N LYS A 6 6.54 20.64 -2.05
CA LYS A 6 7.47 21.26 -1.09
C LYS A 6 7.66 20.31 0.11
N ILE A 7 8.91 20.02 0.44
CA ILE A 7 9.29 19.19 1.60
C ILE A 7 8.98 19.98 2.89
N ASP A 8 8.30 19.35 3.84
CA ASP A 8 7.90 19.96 5.11
C ASP A 8 9.12 20.09 6.03
N ARG A 9 9.37 21.30 6.56
CA ARG A 9 10.54 21.56 7.45
C ARG A 9 10.48 20.79 8.76
N GLU A 10 9.27 20.46 9.22
CA GLU A 10 9.04 19.72 10.47
C GLU A 10 8.98 18.20 10.26
N LEU A 11 9.25 17.68 9.03
CA LEU A 11 9.21 16.25 8.72
C LEU A 11 7.90 15.55 9.18
N ARG A 12 6.79 16.29 9.24
CA ARG A 12 5.50 15.75 9.69
C ARG A 12 4.81 14.89 8.63
N TRP A 13 5.30 14.91 7.39
CA TRP A 13 4.88 14.15 6.20
C TRP A 13 3.37 14.04 5.91
N SER A 14 2.53 14.75 6.65
CA SER A 14 1.09 14.49 6.75
C SER A 14 0.38 14.87 5.45
N LYS A 15 0.74 16.02 4.87
CA LYS A 15 0.22 16.44 3.55
C LYS A 15 0.66 15.52 2.42
N HIS A 16 1.89 15.01 2.49
CA HIS A 16 2.41 14.03 1.54
C HIS A 16 1.64 12.71 1.67
N LEU A 17 1.50 12.17 2.88
CA LEU A 17 0.74 10.96 3.17
C LEU A 17 -0.72 11.08 2.73
N GLN A 18 -1.37 12.22 2.97
CA GLN A 18 -2.74 12.45 2.52
C GLN A 18 -2.84 12.41 0.98
N ASN A 19 -1.86 12.98 0.27
CA ASN A 19 -1.79 12.89 -1.18
C ASN A 19 -1.58 11.43 -1.65
N VAL A 20 -0.70 10.68 -0.99
CA VAL A 20 -0.48 9.25 -1.28
C VAL A 20 -1.77 8.45 -1.08
N VAL A 21 -2.43 8.59 0.08
CA VAL A 21 -3.72 7.97 0.37
C VAL A 21 -4.76 8.32 -0.71
N THR A 22 -4.84 9.59 -1.12
CA THR A 22 -5.80 10.05 -2.14
C THR A 22 -5.52 9.39 -3.49
N LYS A 23 -4.25 9.30 -3.91
CA LYS A 23 -3.87 8.61 -5.14
C LYS A 23 -4.12 7.11 -5.06
N CYS A 24 -3.81 6.47 -3.94
CA CYS A 24 -4.06 5.05 -3.72
C CYS A 24 -5.55 4.72 -3.74
N ARG A 25 -6.42 5.58 -3.20
CA ARG A 25 -7.89 5.42 -3.32
C ARG A 25 -8.37 5.46 -4.77
N LYS A 26 -7.80 6.33 -5.60
CA LYS A 26 -8.11 6.34 -7.05
C LYS A 26 -7.70 5.03 -7.72
N SER A 27 -6.50 4.54 -7.45
CA SER A 27 -6.03 3.23 -7.95
C SER A 27 -6.88 2.07 -7.43
N LEU A 28 -7.33 2.12 -6.17
CA LEU A 28 -8.23 1.13 -5.59
C LEU A 28 -9.57 1.06 -6.34
N ASN A 29 -10.13 2.22 -6.72
CA ASN A 29 -11.35 2.26 -7.51
C ASN A 29 -11.17 1.61 -8.89
N VAL A 30 -10.00 1.74 -9.52
CA VAL A 30 -9.70 1.04 -10.77
C VAL A 30 -9.75 -0.47 -10.55
N ILE A 31 -9.07 -0.98 -9.52
CA ILE A 31 -9.10 -2.41 -9.17
C ILE A 31 -10.53 -2.89 -8.89
N ARG A 32 -11.32 -2.10 -8.15
CA ARG A 32 -12.72 -2.42 -7.84
C ARG A 32 -13.58 -2.57 -9.09
N VAL A 33 -13.44 -1.64 -10.05
CA VAL A 33 -14.18 -1.65 -11.32
C VAL A 33 -13.73 -2.84 -12.18
N LEU A 34 -12.42 -3.07 -12.29
CA LEU A 34 -11.89 -4.22 -13.03
C LEU A 34 -12.37 -5.54 -12.44
N ALA A 35 -12.36 -5.69 -11.10
CA ALA A 35 -12.84 -6.88 -10.42
C ALA A 35 -14.35 -7.15 -10.63
N HIS A 36 -15.16 -6.12 -10.85
CA HIS A 36 -16.60 -6.30 -11.15
C HIS A 36 -16.87 -6.60 -12.62
N HIS A 37 -16.16 -5.95 -13.54
CA HIS A 37 -16.41 -6.09 -14.98
C HIS A 37 -15.73 -7.30 -15.60
N MET A 38 -14.53 -7.63 -15.12
CA MET A 38 -13.78 -8.78 -15.58
C MET A 38 -14.00 -9.93 -14.60
N TRP A 39 -15.19 -10.51 -14.64
CA TRP A 39 -15.51 -11.72 -13.87
C TRP A 39 -14.51 -12.88 -14.15
N GLU A 40 -13.83 -12.84 -15.31
CA GLU A 40 -12.79 -13.79 -15.72
C GLU A 40 -11.35 -13.28 -15.48
N ALA A 41 -11.15 -12.07 -14.92
CA ALA A 41 -9.79 -11.64 -14.55
C ALA A 41 -9.27 -12.57 -13.44
N HIS A 42 -8.25 -13.37 -13.77
CA HIS A 42 -7.61 -14.23 -12.79
C HIS A 42 -7.16 -13.40 -11.58
N PRO A 43 -7.43 -13.81 -10.32
CA PRO A 43 -7.09 -13.04 -9.12
C PRO A 43 -5.62 -12.56 -9.07
N LYS A 44 -4.70 -13.33 -9.66
CA LYS A 44 -3.29 -12.99 -9.80
C LYS A 44 -3.05 -11.69 -10.58
N THR A 45 -3.75 -11.48 -11.70
CA THR A 45 -3.56 -10.27 -12.51
C THR A 45 -4.01 -9.03 -11.75
N LEU A 46 -5.13 -9.09 -11.04
CA LEU A 46 -5.61 -8.00 -10.19
C LEU A 46 -4.66 -7.74 -9.01
N LEU A 47 -4.07 -8.79 -8.42
CA LEU A 47 -3.04 -8.63 -7.39
C LEU A 47 -1.78 -7.97 -7.95
N ASP A 48 -1.39 -8.28 -9.19
CA ASP A 48 -0.23 -7.65 -9.82
C ASP A 48 -0.48 -6.18 -10.16
N VAL A 49 -1.71 -5.83 -10.58
CA VAL A 49 -2.13 -4.42 -10.72
C VAL A 49 -2.08 -3.69 -9.37
N TYR A 50 -2.54 -4.33 -8.28
CA TYR A 50 -2.40 -3.80 -6.93
C TYR A 50 -0.93 -3.53 -6.59
N LYS A 51 -0.03 -4.50 -6.83
CA LYS A 51 1.40 -4.36 -6.56
C LYS A 51 2.00 -3.19 -7.36
N ALA A 52 1.66 -3.11 -8.65
CA ALA A 52 2.20 -2.12 -9.57
C ALA A 52 1.73 -0.69 -9.29
N LEU A 53 0.48 -0.48 -8.87
CA LEU A 53 -0.09 0.87 -8.73
C LEU A 53 -0.17 1.40 -7.29
N ILE A 54 -0.44 0.51 -6.34
CA ILE A 54 -0.67 0.87 -4.94
C ILE A 54 0.58 0.53 -4.13
N LEU A 55 1.03 -0.73 -4.16
CA LEU A 55 2.13 -1.18 -3.30
C LEU A 55 3.44 -0.44 -3.65
N SER A 56 3.78 -0.32 -4.93
CA SER A 56 4.95 0.44 -5.41
C SER A 56 4.99 1.88 -4.90
N ARG A 57 3.82 2.56 -4.85
CA ARG A 57 3.70 3.94 -4.39
C ARG A 57 3.86 4.05 -2.88
N ILE A 58 3.33 3.06 -2.15
CA ILE A 58 3.52 2.97 -0.70
C ILE A 58 5.01 2.72 -0.44
N ASP A 59 5.60 1.68 -1.02
CA ASP A 59 7.00 1.30 -0.80
C ASP A 59 7.98 2.44 -1.08
N TYR A 60 7.77 3.22 -2.15
CA TYR A 60 8.59 4.39 -2.43
C TYR A 60 8.59 5.41 -1.29
N GLY A 61 7.44 5.62 -0.65
CA GLY A 61 7.32 6.54 0.48
C GLY A 61 7.79 5.94 1.82
N CYS A 62 8.04 4.63 1.89
CA CYS A 62 8.32 3.91 3.13
C CYS A 62 9.42 4.57 3.97
N CYS A 63 10.51 4.98 3.33
CA CYS A 63 11.64 5.65 3.97
C CYS A 63 11.25 7.01 4.59
N ALA A 64 10.29 7.72 4.00
CA ALA A 64 9.90 9.05 4.45
C ALA A 64 9.03 9.02 5.71
N TYR A 65 8.08 8.10 5.82
CA TYR A 65 7.17 8.04 6.96
C TYR A 65 7.58 7.02 8.04
N LEU A 66 8.77 6.41 7.94
CA LEU A 66 9.34 5.60 9.02
C LEU A 66 9.46 6.40 10.33
N THR A 67 9.73 7.70 10.22
CA THR A 67 9.86 8.64 11.34
C THR A 67 8.55 9.36 11.66
N CYS A 68 7.45 9.05 10.96
CA CYS A 68 6.20 9.78 11.08
C CYS A 68 5.24 9.09 12.06
N ASP A 69 4.96 9.75 13.18
CA ASP A 69 4.02 9.26 14.20
C ASP A 69 2.55 9.58 13.86
N ASN A 70 2.11 9.23 12.64
CA ASN A 70 0.75 9.51 12.18
C ASN A 70 -0.04 8.20 12.00
N SER A 71 -0.34 7.56 13.13
CA SER A 71 -1.04 6.27 13.23
C SER A 71 -2.35 6.22 12.44
N ALA A 72 -3.11 7.32 12.42
CA ALA A 72 -4.37 7.41 11.68
C ALA A 72 -4.18 7.30 10.15
N MET A 73 -3.15 7.95 9.59
CA MET A 73 -2.87 7.88 8.16
C MET A 73 -2.31 6.51 7.75
N LEU A 74 -1.52 5.89 8.63
CA LEU A 74 -1.03 4.52 8.43
C LEU A 74 -2.19 3.52 8.40
N GLY A 75 -3.14 3.63 9.34
CA GLY A 75 -4.34 2.79 9.33
C GLY A 75 -5.20 2.98 8.08
N ASN A 76 -5.18 4.15 7.44
CA ASN A 76 -5.85 4.36 6.16
C ASN A 76 -5.17 3.60 5.00
N LEU A 77 -3.83 3.51 5.00
CA LEU A 77 -3.10 2.72 4.02
C LEU A 77 -3.35 1.22 4.21
N ASP A 78 -3.39 0.76 5.47
CA ASP A 78 -3.74 -0.63 5.80
C ASP A 78 -5.15 -0.99 5.29
N LYS A 79 -6.13 -0.11 5.50
CA LYS A 79 -7.49 -0.28 4.95
C LYS A 79 -7.49 -0.38 3.43
N ILE A 80 -6.70 0.45 2.74
CA ILE A 80 -6.61 0.43 1.27
C ILE A 80 -6.02 -0.90 0.80
N GLN A 81 -4.95 -1.40 1.43
CA GLN A 81 -4.37 -2.70 1.08
C GLN A 81 -5.39 -3.82 1.30
N ASN A 82 -6.06 -3.85 2.44
CA ASN A 82 -7.04 -4.89 2.76
C ASN A 82 -8.19 -4.91 1.75
N LEU A 83 -8.69 -3.73 1.36
CA LEU A 83 -9.73 -3.63 0.34
C LEU A 83 -9.22 -4.06 -1.05
N ALA A 84 -8.01 -3.67 -1.42
CA ALA A 84 -7.43 -4.08 -2.70
C ALA A 84 -7.31 -5.60 -2.79
N ILE A 85 -6.77 -6.25 -1.76
CA ILE A 85 -6.65 -7.71 -1.71
C ILE A 85 -8.03 -8.38 -1.77
N ARG A 86 -9.03 -7.86 -1.03
CA ARG A 86 -10.40 -8.40 -1.11
C ARG A 86 -10.98 -8.33 -2.51
N TYR A 87 -10.85 -7.17 -3.18
CA TYR A 87 -11.34 -7.02 -4.55
C TYR A 87 -10.60 -7.93 -5.52
N SER A 88 -9.27 -8.04 -5.40
CA SER A 88 -8.47 -8.90 -6.26
C SER A 88 -8.77 -10.39 -6.08
N LEU A 89 -9.03 -10.84 -4.85
CA LEU A 89 -9.36 -12.25 -4.55
C LEU A 89 -10.85 -12.57 -4.72
N GLY A 90 -11.72 -11.58 -4.86
CA GLY A 90 -13.18 -11.77 -4.79
C GLY A 90 -13.65 -12.24 -3.40
N ALA A 91 -12.88 -11.95 -2.35
CA ALA A 91 -13.15 -12.46 -1.01
C ALA A 91 -14.32 -11.73 -0.33
N PHE A 92 -15.07 -12.44 0.53
CA PHE A 92 -16.18 -11.86 1.27
C PHE A 92 -15.73 -10.67 2.13
N PRO A 93 -16.58 -9.64 2.34
CA PRO A 93 -16.28 -8.51 3.22
C PRO A 93 -15.95 -8.91 4.67
N THR A 94 -16.50 -10.03 5.12
CA THR A 94 -16.31 -10.59 6.47
C THR A 94 -15.06 -11.46 6.63
N SER A 95 -14.37 -11.79 5.53
CA SER A 95 -13.17 -12.65 5.59
C SER A 95 -12.12 -12.06 6.53
N PRO A 96 -11.45 -12.85 7.39
CA PRO A 96 -10.46 -12.32 8.32
C PRO A 96 -9.24 -11.78 7.56
N VAL A 97 -8.69 -10.64 8.03
CA VAL A 97 -7.56 -9.95 7.37
C VAL A 97 -6.33 -10.84 7.27
N ALA A 98 -6.01 -11.60 8.33
CA ALA A 98 -4.87 -12.51 8.34
C ALA A 98 -4.94 -13.55 7.21
N ALA A 99 -6.10 -14.17 6.99
CA ALA A 99 -6.29 -15.15 5.92
C ALA A 99 -6.10 -14.52 4.53
N LEU A 100 -6.59 -13.29 4.32
CA LEU A 100 -6.41 -12.58 3.05
C LEU A 100 -4.94 -12.35 2.70
N HIS A 101 -4.12 -11.97 3.69
CA HIS A 101 -2.70 -11.75 3.48
C HIS A 101 -1.95 -13.04 3.16
N VAL A 102 -2.33 -14.15 3.81
CA VAL A 102 -1.77 -15.48 3.54
C VAL A 102 -2.14 -15.94 2.14
N GLU A 103 -3.42 -15.87 1.79
CA GLU A 103 -3.93 -16.30 0.48
C GLU A 103 -3.33 -15.49 -0.67
N ALA A 104 -3.24 -14.17 -0.51
CA ALA A 104 -2.66 -13.30 -1.54
C ALA A 104 -1.13 -13.34 -1.58
N ASN A 105 -0.49 -14.00 -0.60
CA ASN A 105 0.96 -13.96 -0.37
C ASN A 105 1.51 -12.52 -0.32
N ILE A 106 0.83 -11.64 0.44
CA ILE A 106 1.21 -10.23 0.59
C ILE A 106 1.34 -9.90 2.08
N LEU A 107 2.52 -9.41 2.45
CA LEU A 107 2.82 -8.99 3.82
C LEU A 107 2.01 -7.74 4.24
N PRO A 108 1.49 -7.66 5.48
CA PRO A 108 0.92 -6.43 6.04
C PRO A 108 1.91 -5.27 6.04
N LEU A 109 1.46 -4.02 5.82
CA LEU A 109 2.35 -2.85 5.70
C LEU A 109 3.19 -2.62 6.95
N ALA A 110 2.66 -2.90 8.14
CA ALA A 110 3.43 -2.78 9.38
C ALA A 110 4.69 -3.66 9.36
N LEU A 111 4.56 -4.91 8.93
CA LEU A 111 5.68 -5.84 8.81
C LEU A 111 6.57 -5.49 7.61
N ARG A 112 5.97 -5.06 6.50
CA ARG A 112 6.72 -4.65 5.30
C ARG A 112 7.65 -3.46 5.57
N ARG A 113 7.21 -2.49 6.38
CA ARG A 113 8.05 -1.37 6.82
C ARG A 113 9.22 -1.82 7.68
N LYS A 114 9.00 -2.77 8.60
CA LYS A 114 10.08 -3.36 9.41
C LYS A 114 11.08 -4.09 8.51
N GLN A 115 10.60 -4.88 7.55
CA GLN A 115 11.47 -5.57 6.59
C GLN A 115 12.31 -4.58 5.78
N ALA A 116 11.70 -3.49 5.29
CA ALA A 116 12.43 -2.46 4.55
C ALA A 116 13.52 -1.79 5.40
N ALA A 117 13.24 -1.52 6.68
CA ALA A 117 14.23 -0.97 7.61
C ALA A 117 15.39 -1.95 7.84
N VAL A 118 15.10 -3.23 8.09
CA VAL A 118 16.12 -4.27 8.26
C VAL A 118 17.02 -4.39 7.03
N ASN A 119 16.41 -4.43 5.83
CA ASN A 119 17.16 -4.52 4.58
C ASN A 119 18.11 -3.33 4.38
N TYR A 120 17.69 -2.12 4.78
CA TYR A 120 18.53 -0.93 4.70
C TYR A 120 19.75 -1.01 5.64
N TYR A 121 19.56 -1.50 6.87
CA TYR A 121 20.68 -1.69 7.80
C TYR A 121 21.63 -2.80 7.35
N GLN A 122 21.13 -3.91 6.85
CA GLN A 122 21.95 -5.00 6.32
C GLN A 122 22.83 -4.51 5.17
N PHE A 123 22.23 -3.86 4.18
CA PHE A 123 22.96 -3.29 3.05
C PHE A 123 24.09 -2.36 3.49
N ARG A 124 23.86 -1.55 4.54
CA ARG A 124 24.87 -0.61 5.06
C ARG A 124 25.98 -1.27 5.90
N VAL A 125 25.78 -2.48 6.40
CA VAL A 125 26.81 -3.24 7.16
C VAL A 125 27.75 -4.00 6.21
N ASP A 126 27.26 -4.34 5.01
CA ASP A 126 28.01 -5.05 3.99
C ASP A 126 28.85 -4.12 3.07
N ASP A 127 28.73 -2.79 3.24
CA ASP A 127 29.53 -1.71 2.59
C ASP A 127 30.69 -1.24 3.49
#